data_AF-A0A1V8TK21-F1
#
_entry.id   AF-A0A1V8TK21-F1
#
_cell.length_a   1.000
_cell.length_b   1.000
_cell.length_c   1.000
_cell.angle_alpha   90.00
_cell.angle_beta   90.00
_cell.angle_gamma   90.00
#
_symmetry.space_group_name_H-M   'P 1'
#
loop_
_entity.id
_entity.type
_entity.pdbx_description
1 polymer ?
#
loop_
_entity_poly.entity_id
_entity_poly.type
_entity_poly.pdbx_seq_one_letter_code
_entity_poly.pdbx_strand_id
1 'polypeptide(L)'
;MATSTWPPSEGLSTPTVALRDALLTLSASTNIKAPAALVLDVLRETLQYKDWNTWCPDVTFESQPADAPTADKLNKGTVFTFHVIMEASKPTKTTATRLIVTDISTPQHPSDYISSTSVDSMKAYTSDLSTVYRISWKGDGGFPGLRSERFHEIILRGEQQCEVRTWEVMGGVLARTVKWFYQKTLNEKFELWCSDLKKRSEALATQGTAPASN
;
A
#
# COMPACT_ATOMS: atom_id res chain seq x y z
N MET A 1 10.10 -3.18 -26.47
CA MET A 1 9.72 -4.05 -25.33
C MET A 1 8.24 -3.84 -25.06
N ALA A 2 7.45 -4.91 -25.04
CA ALA A 2 6.01 -4.78 -24.75
C ALA A 2 5.86 -4.25 -23.33
N THR A 3 5.36 -3.02 -23.20
CA THR A 3 4.93 -2.47 -21.92
C THR A 3 3.77 -3.33 -21.44
N SER A 4 4.01 -4.21 -20.47
CA SER A 4 2.91 -4.97 -19.86
C SER A 4 1.93 -3.96 -19.26
N THR A 5 0.67 -4.05 -19.65
CA THR A 5 -0.40 -3.25 -19.07
C THR A 5 -0.59 -3.67 -17.62
N TRP A 6 -0.62 -2.69 -16.70
CA TRP A 6 -0.93 -2.92 -15.30
C TRP A 6 -2.32 -2.34 -14.98
N PRO A 7 -3.18 -3.04 -14.23
CA PRO A 7 -2.97 -4.39 -13.70
C PRO A 7 -2.97 -5.48 -14.80
N PRO A 8 -2.37 -6.67 -14.56
CA PRO A 8 -2.38 -7.77 -15.51
C PRO A 8 -3.82 -8.22 -15.84
N SER A 9 -4.07 -8.56 -17.10
CA SER A 9 -5.38 -9.03 -17.56
C SER A 9 -5.81 -10.35 -16.93
N GLU A 10 -4.85 -11.18 -16.56
CA GLU A 10 -5.02 -12.48 -15.90
C GLU A 10 -5.48 -12.32 -14.45
N GLY A 11 -5.38 -11.10 -13.89
CA GLY A 11 -5.75 -10.75 -12.52
C GLY A 11 -4.53 -10.53 -11.62
N LEU A 12 -4.81 -10.08 -10.39
CA LEU A 12 -3.79 -9.85 -9.37
C LEU A 12 -3.84 -10.96 -8.32
N SER A 13 -2.68 -11.28 -7.74
CA SER A 13 -2.53 -12.20 -6.62
C SER A 13 -1.48 -11.69 -5.65
N THR A 14 -1.36 -12.36 -4.50
CA THR A 14 -0.35 -12.10 -3.48
C THR A 14 0.14 -13.42 -2.88
N PRO A 15 1.26 -13.43 -2.13
CA PRO A 15 1.67 -14.61 -1.36
C PRO A 15 0.58 -15.14 -0.43
N THR A 16 -0.24 -14.26 0.15
CA THR A 16 -1.35 -14.65 1.04
C THR A 16 -2.57 -15.17 0.28
N VAL A 17 -2.86 -14.64 -0.92
CA VAL A 17 -4.04 -15.01 -1.72
C VAL A 17 -3.63 -15.28 -3.17
N ALA A 18 -3.50 -16.57 -3.50
CA ALA A 18 -3.24 -17.02 -4.86
C ALA A 18 -4.35 -16.62 -5.82
N LEU A 19 -4.02 -16.47 -7.11
CA LEU A 19 -4.95 -16.00 -8.15
C LEU A 19 -6.27 -16.79 -8.18
N ARG A 20 -6.22 -18.12 -8.04
CA ARG A 20 -7.41 -18.99 -8.02
C ARG A 20 -8.35 -18.76 -6.83
N ASP A 21 -7.84 -18.18 -5.76
CA ASP A 21 -8.59 -17.90 -4.53
C ASP A 21 -8.98 -16.42 -4.41
N ALA A 22 -8.55 -15.58 -5.35
CA ALA A 22 -8.84 -14.15 -5.37
C ALA A 22 -10.33 -13.93 -5.67
N LEU A 23 -11.08 -13.48 -4.67
CA LEU A 23 -12.52 -13.22 -4.79
C LEU A 23 -12.81 -11.76 -5.05
N LEU A 24 -12.09 -10.88 -4.36
CA LEU A 24 -12.12 -9.43 -4.58
C LEU A 24 -10.69 -8.94 -4.77
N THR A 25 -10.51 -8.15 -5.82
CA THR A 25 -9.26 -7.48 -6.13
C THR A 25 -9.55 -6.00 -6.30
N LEU A 26 -8.75 -5.18 -5.63
CA LEU A 26 -8.83 -3.72 -5.68
C LEU A 26 -7.47 -3.22 -6.15
N SER A 27 -7.44 -2.20 -7.00
CA SER A 27 -6.18 -1.65 -7.50
C SER A 27 -6.33 -0.20 -7.91
N ALA A 28 -5.28 0.59 -7.71
CA ALA A 28 -5.15 1.94 -8.24
C ALA A 28 -3.69 2.22 -8.59
N SER A 29 -3.46 3.10 -9.58
CA SER A 29 -2.13 3.61 -9.91
C SER A 29 -2.18 5.12 -10.08
N THR A 30 -1.08 5.80 -9.74
CA THR A 30 -0.91 7.23 -9.98
C THR A 30 0.55 7.60 -10.18
N ASN A 31 0.81 8.57 -11.05
CA ASN A 31 2.14 9.16 -11.19
C ASN A 31 2.30 10.30 -10.20
N ILE A 32 3.42 10.33 -9.48
CA ILE A 32 3.74 11.32 -8.44
C ILE A 32 5.05 12.03 -8.81
N LYS A 33 5.02 13.37 -8.81
CA LYS A 33 6.21 14.23 -8.98
C LYS A 33 6.94 14.40 -7.66
N ALA A 34 7.44 13.28 -7.13
CA ALA A 34 8.26 13.24 -5.93
C ALA A 34 9.26 12.07 -6.03
N PRO A 35 10.42 12.14 -5.33
CA PRO A 35 11.33 11.00 -5.21
C PRO A 35 10.64 9.78 -4.58
N ALA A 36 10.92 8.58 -5.10
CA ALA A 36 10.29 7.34 -4.64
C ALA A 36 10.54 7.05 -3.15
N ALA A 37 11.74 7.33 -2.66
CA ALA A 37 12.09 7.17 -1.24
C ALA A 37 11.23 8.06 -0.33
N LEU A 38 10.96 9.31 -0.74
CA LEU A 38 10.07 10.21 -0.01
C LEU A 38 8.64 9.66 0.03
N VAL A 39 8.12 9.14 -1.08
CA VAL A 39 6.78 8.54 -1.13
C VAL A 39 6.69 7.32 -0.21
N LEU A 40 7.73 6.48 -0.14
CA LEU A 40 7.78 5.36 0.81
C LEU A 40 7.75 5.86 2.25
N ASP A 41 8.52 6.90 2.57
CA ASP A 41 8.56 7.47 3.92
C ASP A 41 7.20 8.06 4.32
N VAL A 42 6.49 8.73 3.41
CA VAL A 42 5.12 9.22 3.66
C VAL A 42 4.16 8.07 3.97
N LEU A 43 4.28 6.92 3.29
CA LEU A 43 3.48 5.72 3.59
C LEU A 43 3.83 5.07 4.93
N ARG A 44 5.08 5.20 5.39
CA ARG A 44 5.52 4.60 6.67
C ARG A 44 5.17 5.47 7.87
N GLU A 45 5.06 6.78 7.68
CA GLU A 45 4.85 7.78 8.74
C GLU A 45 3.36 7.98 9.06
N THR A 46 2.77 6.96 9.69
CA THR A 46 1.31 6.88 9.89
C THR A 46 0.75 7.91 10.88
N LEU A 47 1.57 8.46 11.77
CA LEU A 47 1.15 9.53 12.69
C LEU A 47 0.68 10.80 11.95
N GLN A 48 1.16 11.02 10.72
CA GLN A 48 0.76 12.15 9.88
C GLN A 48 -0.45 11.83 8.98
N TYR A 49 -0.99 10.61 9.02
CA TYR A 49 -2.10 10.22 8.13
C TYR A 49 -3.33 11.11 8.31
N LYS A 50 -3.63 11.57 9.52
CA LYS A 50 -4.73 12.50 9.79
C LYS A 50 -4.65 13.81 8.98
N ASP A 51 -3.44 14.21 8.57
CA ASP A 51 -3.20 15.47 7.87
C ASP A 51 -3.40 15.33 6.36
N TRP A 52 -3.44 14.11 5.81
CA TRP A 52 -3.49 13.91 4.36
C TRP A 52 -4.35 12.74 3.88
N ASN A 53 -4.48 11.65 4.63
CA ASN A 53 -5.18 10.44 4.22
C ASN A 53 -6.66 10.50 4.62
N THR A 54 -7.52 10.92 3.70
CA THR A 54 -8.96 11.09 3.97
C THR A 54 -9.67 9.76 4.25
N TRP A 55 -9.14 8.64 3.77
CA TRP A 55 -9.74 7.32 3.97
C TRP A 55 -9.30 6.68 5.29
N CYS A 56 -8.03 6.79 5.66
CA CYS A 56 -7.46 6.19 6.86
C CYS A 56 -6.69 7.25 7.66
N PRO A 57 -7.36 8.16 8.36
CA PRO A 57 -6.69 9.24 9.08
C PRO A 57 -6.04 8.79 10.39
N ASP A 58 -6.45 7.65 10.95
CA ASP A 58 -5.98 7.17 12.25
C ASP A 58 -5.43 5.75 12.19
N VAL A 59 -4.28 5.56 12.84
CA VAL A 59 -3.52 4.32 12.85
C VAL A 59 -2.96 4.09 14.25
N THR A 60 -3.28 2.95 14.84
CA THR A 60 -2.77 2.56 16.16
C THR A 60 -1.67 1.51 16.01
N PHE A 61 -0.50 1.75 16.58
CA PHE A 61 0.54 0.72 16.69
C PHE A 61 0.21 -0.21 17.85
N GLU A 62 0.23 -1.52 17.60
CA GLU A 62 0.03 -2.53 18.63
C GLU A 62 1.36 -3.13 19.10
N SER A 63 2.27 -3.40 18.16
CA SER A 63 3.63 -3.82 18.47
C SER A 63 4.59 -3.51 17.32
N GLN A 64 5.86 -3.35 17.68
CA GLN A 64 6.99 -3.16 16.78
C GLN A 64 7.99 -4.29 17.02
N PRO A 65 8.75 -4.73 16.00
CA PRO A 65 9.85 -5.65 16.21
C PRO A 65 10.93 -5.01 17.09
N ALA A 66 11.62 -5.81 17.90
CA ALA A 66 12.61 -5.31 18.86
C ALA A 66 13.82 -4.61 18.20
N ASP A 67 14.13 -4.99 16.97
CA ASP A 67 15.18 -4.45 16.12
C ASP A 67 14.68 -3.39 15.12
N ALA A 68 13.48 -2.84 15.34
CA ALA A 68 12.93 -1.76 14.52
C ALA A 68 13.91 -0.58 14.43
N PRO A 69 14.28 -0.12 13.22
CA PRO A 69 15.14 1.06 13.05
C PRO A 69 14.54 2.35 13.62
N THR A 70 13.21 2.46 13.60
CA THR A 70 12.45 3.64 14.02
C THR A 70 11.16 3.22 14.72
N ALA A 71 10.94 3.64 15.97
CA ALA A 71 9.78 3.20 16.76
C ALA A 71 8.44 3.82 16.29
N ASP A 72 8.49 4.93 15.57
CA ASP A 72 7.37 5.79 15.19
C ASP A 72 6.90 5.63 13.74
N LYS A 73 7.56 4.75 12.97
CA LYS A 73 7.21 4.43 11.58
C LYS A 73 6.90 2.95 11.42
N LEU A 74 6.15 2.61 10.37
CA LEU A 74 5.97 1.22 9.99
C LEU A 74 7.32 0.58 9.61
N ASN A 75 7.62 -0.54 10.26
CA ASN A 75 8.71 -1.45 9.94
C ASN A 75 8.16 -2.82 9.58
N LYS A 76 8.95 -3.65 8.89
CA LYS A 76 8.58 -5.04 8.65
C LYS A 76 8.29 -5.75 9.98
N GLY A 77 7.18 -6.48 10.07
CA GLY A 77 6.73 -7.12 11.32
C GLY A 77 5.96 -6.21 12.28
N THR A 78 5.78 -4.91 11.98
CA THR A 78 4.92 -4.04 12.78
C THR A 78 3.49 -4.55 12.72
N VAL A 79 2.86 -4.71 13.89
CA VAL A 79 1.43 -4.96 14.01
C VAL A 79 0.73 -3.65 14.32
N PHE A 80 -0.29 -3.32 13.54
CA PHE A 80 -1.00 -2.06 13.65
C PHE A 80 -2.48 -2.23 13.27
N THR A 81 -3.30 -1.29 13.70
CA THR A 81 -4.72 -1.23 13.33
C THR A 81 -4.99 0.05 12.55
N PHE A 82 -5.57 -0.10 11.35
CA PHE A 82 -6.14 1.01 10.58
C PHE A 82 -7.58 1.27 11.01
N HIS A 83 -7.92 2.55 11.20
CA HIS A 83 -9.29 2.99 11.50
C HIS A 83 -9.88 3.67 10.27
N VAL A 84 -10.41 2.87 9.34
CA VAL A 84 -10.83 3.36 8.01
C VAL A 84 -12.23 3.97 8.02
N ILE A 85 -12.42 5.06 7.26
CA ILE A 85 -13.72 5.73 7.08
C ILE A 85 -14.40 5.18 5.82
N MET A 86 -15.43 4.34 6.03
CA MET A 86 -16.19 3.73 4.94
C MET A 86 -17.28 4.65 4.36
N GLU A 87 -17.80 5.59 5.16
CA GLU A 87 -18.87 6.52 4.78
C GLU A 87 -18.40 7.95 5.03
N ALA A 88 -18.11 8.71 3.96
CA ALA A 88 -17.52 10.04 4.08
C ALA A 88 -18.42 11.05 4.83
N SER A 89 -19.74 10.86 4.79
CA SER A 89 -20.71 11.68 5.55
C SER A 89 -20.69 11.39 7.06
N LYS A 90 -20.01 10.34 7.51
CA LYS A 90 -19.86 9.95 8.92
C LYS A 90 -18.38 9.76 9.28
N PRO A 91 -17.56 10.83 9.26
CA PRO A 91 -16.11 10.73 9.41
C PRO A 91 -15.64 10.20 10.76
N THR A 92 -16.50 10.23 11.79
CA THR A 92 -16.21 9.67 13.12
C THR A 92 -16.52 8.17 13.23
N LYS A 93 -17.23 7.59 12.26
CA LYS A 93 -17.54 6.16 12.22
C LYS A 93 -16.46 5.42 11.45
N THR A 94 -15.49 4.90 12.17
CA THR A 94 -14.37 4.13 11.59
C THR A 94 -14.64 2.63 11.67
N THR A 95 -13.95 1.88 10.82
CA THR A 95 -13.86 0.41 10.86
C THR A 95 -12.42 0.04 11.18
N ALA A 96 -12.21 -0.66 12.30
CA ALA A 96 -10.89 -1.12 12.70
C ALA A 96 -10.48 -2.36 11.90
N THR A 97 -9.29 -2.33 11.29
CA THR A 97 -8.70 -3.45 10.57
C THR A 97 -7.30 -3.69 11.09
N ARG A 98 -7.11 -4.82 11.79
CA ARG A 98 -5.82 -5.25 12.33
C ARG A 98 -4.96 -5.89 11.26
N LEU A 99 -3.72 -5.42 11.15
CA LEU A 99 -2.79 -5.70 10.06
C LEU A 99 -1.38 -5.95 10.61
N ILE A 100 -0.57 -6.65 9.82
CA ILE A 100 0.86 -6.81 10.03
C ILE A 100 1.64 -6.46 8.75
N VAL A 101 2.71 -5.67 8.89
CA VAL A 101 3.61 -5.36 7.77
C VAL A 101 4.38 -6.62 7.37
N THR A 102 4.21 -7.06 6.13
CA THR A 102 4.83 -8.28 5.60
C THR A 102 6.14 -8.03 4.88
N ASP A 103 6.25 -6.88 4.20
CA ASP A 103 7.44 -6.52 3.45
C ASP A 103 7.69 -5.01 3.49
N ILE A 104 8.97 -4.65 3.51
CA ILE A 104 9.47 -3.31 3.16
C ILE A 104 10.79 -3.55 2.44
N SER A 105 10.86 -3.19 1.15
CA SER A 105 12.06 -3.40 0.34
C SER A 105 12.44 -2.16 -0.46
N THR A 106 13.72 -1.99 -0.75
CA THR A 106 14.26 -0.91 -1.58
C THR A 106 15.15 -1.47 -2.68
N PRO A 107 15.58 -0.67 -3.67
CA PRO A 107 16.55 -1.12 -4.68
C PRO A 107 17.86 -1.66 -4.10
N GLN A 108 18.28 -1.14 -2.94
CA GLN A 108 19.51 -1.56 -2.25
C GLN A 108 19.29 -2.76 -1.33
N HIS A 109 18.06 -2.94 -0.82
CA HIS A 109 17.67 -4.05 0.04
C HIS A 109 16.40 -4.70 -0.53
N PRO A 110 16.54 -5.55 -1.57
CA PRO A 110 15.40 -6.20 -2.22
C PRO A 110 14.63 -7.12 -1.26
N SER A 111 13.36 -7.37 -1.62
CA SER A 111 12.43 -8.19 -0.83
C SER A 111 12.94 -9.62 -0.67
N ASP A 112 12.88 -10.12 0.56
CA ASP A 112 12.98 -11.53 0.92
C ASP A 112 11.60 -12.21 1.03
N TYR A 113 10.51 -11.42 1.00
CA TYR A 113 9.14 -11.88 1.10
C TYR A 113 8.56 -12.29 -0.27
N ILE A 114 8.94 -11.57 -1.34
CA ILE A 114 8.57 -11.90 -2.71
C ILE A 114 9.71 -12.64 -3.40
N SER A 115 9.51 -13.92 -3.71
CA SER A 115 10.48 -14.69 -4.48
C SER A 115 10.55 -14.23 -5.94
N SER A 116 11.71 -14.41 -6.60
CA SER A 116 11.86 -14.15 -8.04
C SER A 116 10.84 -14.94 -8.88
N THR A 117 10.54 -16.18 -8.49
CA THR A 117 9.51 -17.00 -9.12
C THR A 117 8.11 -16.38 -9.02
N SER A 118 7.80 -15.71 -7.90
CA SER A 118 6.52 -15.00 -7.73
C SER A 118 6.44 -13.76 -8.63
N VAL A 119 7.54 -13.02 -8.79
CA VAL A 119 7.61 -11.87 -9.70
C VAL A 119 7.32 -12.29 -11.14
N ASP A 120 8.00 -13.33 -11.62
CA ASP A 120 7.89 -13.79 -13.01
C ASP A 120 6.52 -14.40 -13.31
N SER A 121 5.95 -15.14 -12.36
CA SER A 121 4.67 -15.85 -12.56
C SER A 121 3.44 -14.95 -12.40
N MET A 122 3.47 -13.97 -11.49
CA MET A 122 2.28 -13.19 -11.14
C MET A 122 2.10 -11.96 -12.05
N LYS A 123 3.17 -11.48 -12.71
CA LYS A 123 3.21 -10.27 -13.57
C LYS A 123 2.68 -8.96 -12.94
N ALA A 124 2.18 -9.02 -11.71
CA ALA A 124 1.67 -7.90 -10.92
C ALA A 124 2.80 -7.02 -10.38
N TYR A 125 3.96 -7.64 -10.15
CA TYR A 125 5.14 -7.05 -9.54
C TYR A 125 6.11 -6.52 -10.59
N THR A 126 6.77 -5.41 -10.27
CA THR A 126 7.86 -4.87 -11.08
C THR A 126 9.09 -5.79 -11.00
N SER A 127 9.52 -6.31 -12.14
CA SER A 127 10.66 -7.25 -12.20
C SER A 127 12.02 -6.59 -12.03
N ASP A 128 12.16 -5.34 -12.46
CA ASP A 128 13.41 -4.59 -12.26
C ASP A 128 13.51 -4.06 -10.81
N LEU A 129 14.12 -4.88 -9.96
CA LEU A 129 14.33 -4.60 -8.54
C LEU A 129 15.15 -3.32 -8.29
N SER A 130 15.96 -2.89 -9.25
CA SER A 130 16.75 -1.66 -9.13
C SER A 130 15.90 -0.38 -9.18
N THR A 131 14.62 -0.51 -9.57
CA THR A 131 13.73 0.63 -9.82
C THR A 131 12.52 0.68 -8.88
N VAL A 132 12.42 -0.19 -7.88
CA VAL A 132 11.19 -0.34 -7.10
C VAL A 132 11.44 -0.34 -5.60
N TYR A 133 10.63 0.47 -4.91
CA TYR A 133 10.44 0.41 -3.47
C TYR A 133 9.11 -0.30 -3.20
N ARG A 134 9.03 -1.05 -2.11
CA ARG A 134 7.82 -1.79 -1.73
C ARG A 134 7.50 -1.63 -0.26
N ILE A 135 6.21 -1.62 0.02
CA ILE A 135 5.67 -1.90 1.34
C ILE A 135 4.41 -2.75 1.17
N SER A 136 4.23 -3.74 2.03
CA SER A 136 3.01 -4.55 2.05
C SER A 136 2.58 -4.90 3.46
N TRP A 137 1.29 -5.20 3.60
CA TRP A 137 0.72 -5.67 4.84
C TRP A 137 -0.45 -6.62 4.57
N LYS A 138 -0.74 -7.50 5.54
CA LYS A 138 -1.85 -8.45 5.47
C LYS A 138 -2.71 -8.41 6.72
N GLY A 139 -3.92 -8.95 6.62
CA GLY A 139 -4.81 -9.16 7.75
C GLY A 139 -4.14 -9.99 8.85
N ASP A 140 -4.20 -9.49 10.08
CA ASP A 140 -3.66 -10.18 11.26
C ASP A 140 -4.79 -10.49 12.26
N GLY A 141 -5.60 -11.51 11.93
CA GLY A 141 -6.63 -12.04 12.84
C GLY A 141 -7.89 -11.20 13.07
N GLY A 142 -8.02 -10.01 12.46
CA GLY A 142 -9.15 -9.10 12.70
C GLY A 142 -10.51 -9.56 12.15
N PHE A 143 -10.53 -10.38 11.10
CA PHE A 143 -11.76 -10.83 10.43
C PHE A 143 -11.70 -12.33 10.09
N PRO A 144 -12.28 -13.21 10.93
CA PRO A 144 -12.30 -14.65 10.66
C PRO A 144 -12.91 -14.97 9.29
N GLY A 145 -12.24 -15.83 8.52
CA GLY A 145 -12.69 -16.22 7.18
C GLY A 145 -12.39 -15.20 6.08
N LEU A 146 -11.69 -14.11 6.39
CA LEU A 146 -11.11 -13.18 5.41
C LEU A 146 -9.59 -13.30 5.43
N ARG A 147 -9.02 -13.57 4.26
CA ARG A 147 -7.59 -13.34 3.99
C ARG A 147 -7.49 -12.11 3.13
N SER A 148 -6.65 -11.16 3.50
CA SER A 148 -6.35 -10.00 2.66
C SER A 148 -4.87 -9.66 2.75
N GLU A 149 -4.32 -9.17 1.64
CA GLU A 149 -2.98 -8.61 1.59
C GLU A 149 -2.92 -7.49 0.57
N ARG A 150 -2.30 -6.38 0.98
CA ARG A 150 -2.16 -5.16 0.19
C ARG A 150 -0.68 -4.86 -0.05
N PHE A 151 -0.38 -4.48 -1.28
CA PHE A 151 0.94 -3.99 -1.70
C PHE A 151 0.85 -2.54 -2.15
N HIS A 152 1.98 -1.85 -1.99
CA HIS A 152 2.34 -0.63 -2.70
C HIS A 152 3.70 -0.85 -3.34
N GLU A 153 3.77 -0.77 -4.66
CA GLU A 153 5.02 -0.58 -5.39
C GLU A 153 5.18 0.89 -5.76
N ILE A 154 6.34 1.45 -5.46
CA ILE A 154 6.71 2.82 -5.83
C ILE A 154 7.88 2.69 -6.81
N ILE A 155 7.58 2.92 -8.08
CA ILE A 155 8.45 2.58 -9.21
C ILE A 155 9.08 3.85 -9.75
N LEU A 156 10.40 3.86 -9.90
CA LEU A 156 11.15 4.98 -10.43
C LEU A 156 10.77 5.24 -11.89
N ARG A 157 10.50 6.51 -12.19
CA ARG A 157 10.29 7.04 -13.55
C ARG A 157 11.24 8.20 -13.88
N GLY A 158 11.97 8.69 -12.87
CA GLY A 158 13.02 9.70 -12.92
C GLY A 158 13.45 10.04 -11.49
N GLU A 159 14.45 10.90 -11.30
CA GLU A 159 14.96 11.25 -9.97
C GLU A 159 13.89 11.87 -9.05
N GLN A 160 13.00 12.68 -9.63
CA GLN A 160 11.90 13.35 -8.91
C GLN A 160 10.52 12.88 -9.37
N GLN A 161 10.44 11.68 -9.93
CA GLN A 161 9.18 11.14 -10.43
C GLN A 161 9.09 9.64 -10.23
N CYS A 162 7.94 9.19 -9.73
CA CYS A 162 7.63 7.79 -9.59
C CYS A 162 6.18 7.47 -9.99
N GLU A 163 5.91 6.20 -10.24
CA GLU A 163 4.57 5.64 -10.35
C GLU A 163 4.30 4.84 -9.08
N VAL A 164 3.19 5.12 -8.39
CA VAL A 164 2.70 4.28 -7.31
C VAL A 164 1.64 3.35 -7.86
N ARG A 165 1.82 2.05 -7.67
CA ARG A 165 0.83 1.01 -7.91
C ARG A 165 0.44 0.41 -6.57
N THR A 166 -0.84 0.38 -6.24
CA THR A 166 -1.33 -0.30 -5.04
C THR A 166 -2.43 -1.27 -5.41
N TRP A 167 -2.42 -2.43 -4.78
CA TRP A 167 -3.48 -3.41 -4.93
C TRP A 167 -3.68 -4.21 -3.66
N GLU A 168 -4.91 -4.66 -3.46
CA GLU A 168 -5.28 -5.59 -2.41
C GLU A 168 -6.04 -6.77 -2.99
N VAL A 169 -5.69 -7.96 -2.53
CA VAL A 169 -6.36 -9.20 -2.93
C VAL A 169 -6.98 -9.82 -1.69
N MET A 170 -8.27 -10.09 -1.77
CA MET A 170 -9.04 -10.70 -0.70
C MET A 170 -9.57 -12.07 -1.14
N GLY A 171 -9.44 -13.05 -0.24
CA GLY A 171 -9.95 -14.40 -0.40
C GLY A 171 -10.63 -14.91 0.88
N GLY A 172 -11.26 -16.08 0.77
CA GLY A 172 -12.02 -16.68 1.87
C GLY A 172 -13.51 -16.34 1.84
N VAL A 173 -14.29 -17.02 2.68
CA VAL A 173 -15.75 -16.96 2.64
C VAL A 173 -16.29 -15.55 2.88
N LEU A 174 -15.65 -14.79 3.77
CA LEU A 174 -16.09 -13.44 4.11
C LEU A 174 -15.80 -12.44 2.98
N ALA A 175 -14.79 -12.70 2.14
CA ALA A 175 -14.49 -11.84 0.98
C ALA A 175 -15.65 -11.76 -0.02
N ARG A 176 -16.49 -12.80 -0.12
CA ARG A 176 -17.70 -12.77 -0.98
C ARG A 176 -18.70 -11.72 -0.51
N THR A 177 -18.90 -11.64 0.81
CA THR A 177 -19.77 -10.64 1.44
C THR A 177 -19.20 -9.24 1.23
N VAL A 178 -17.90 -9.05 1.49
CA VAL A 178 -17.24 -7.75 1.28
C VAL A 178 -17.38 -7.30 -0.18
N LYS A 179 -17.15 -8.20 -1.13
CA LYS A 179 -17.34 -7.92 -2.55
C LYS A 179 -18.74 -7.42 -2.85
N TRP A 180 -19.77 -8.14 -2.40
CA TRP A 180 -21.16 -7.79 -2.70
C TRP A 180 -21.52 -6.40 -2.17
N PHE A 181 -21.17 -6.10 -0.91
CA PHE A 181 -21.63 -4.88 -0.27
C PHE A 181 -20.71 -3.66 -0.49
N TYR A 182 -19.40 -3.87 -0.66
CA TYR A 182 -18.42 -2.79 -0.56
C TYR A 182 -17.46 -2.67 -1.75
N GLN A 183 -17.52 -3.52 -2.76
CA GLN A 183 -16.57 -3.46 -3.89
C GLN A 183 -16.49 -2.07 -4.54
N LYS A 184 -17.63 -1.45 -4.83
CA LYS A 184 -17.66 -0.12 -5.47
C LYS A 184 -17.00 0.93 -4.58
N THR A 185 -17.43 1.00 -3.31
CA THR A 185 -16.87 1.94 -2.33
C THR A 185 -15.38 1.73 -2.15
N LEU A 186 -14.92 0.47 -2.02
CA LEU A 186 -13.50 0.17 -1.83
C LEU A 186 -12.66 0.56 -3.06
N ASN A 187 -13.15 0.39 -4.29
CA ASN A 187 -12.45 0.86 -5.48
C ASN A 187 -12.26 2.39 -5.44
N GLU A 188 -13.32 3.15 -5.15
CA GLU A 188 -13.26 4.61 -5.00
C GLU A 188 -12.28 5.03 -3.89
N LYS A 189 -12.23 4.27 -2.78
CA LYS A 189 -11.29 4.51 -1.68
C LYS A 189 -9.82 4.26 -2.06
N PHE A 190 -9.54 3.29 -2.94
CA PHE A 190 -8.19 3.06 -3.45
C PHE A 190 -7.71 4.20 -4.36
N GLU A 191 -8.59 4.72 -5.22
CA GLU A 191 -8.30 5.91 -6.02
C GLU A 191 -8.07 7.14 -5.14
N LEU A 192 -8.93 7.33 -4.12
CA LEU A 192 -8.79 8.40 -3.13
C LEU A 192 -7.45 8.33 -2.39
N TRP A 193 -7.05 7.14 -1.92
CA TRP A 193 -5.74 6.94 -1.27
C TRP A 193 -4.59 7.40 -2.16
N CYS A 194 -4.58 6.99 -3.43
CA CYS A 194 -3.54 7.38 -4.38
C CYS A 194 -3.55 8.90 -4.65
N SER A 195 -4.74 9.50 -4.78
CA SER A 195 -4.89 10.95 -4.97
C SER A 195 -4.33 11.74 -3.78
N ASP A 196 -4.65 11.31 -2.56
CA ASP A 196 -4.20 11.97 -1.34
C ASP A 196 -2.69 11.79 -1.11
N LEU A 197 -2.17 10.58 -1.33
CA LEU A 197 -0.72 10.31 -1.26
C LEU A 197 0.06 11.17 -2.26
N LYS A 198 -0.44 11.31 -3.49
CA LYS A 198 0.14 12.17 -4.53
C LYS A 198 0.22 13.61 -4.05
N LYS A 199 -0.89 14.19 -3.60
CA LYS A 199 -0.94 15.58 -3.12
C LYS A 199 0.07 15.82 -2.00
N ARG A 200 0.10 14.91 -1.01
CA ARG A 200 1.02 15.02 0.14
C ARG A 200 2.48 14.96 -0.30
N SER A 201 2.82 13.97 -1.11
CA SER A 201 4.21 13.73 -1.53
C SER A 201 4.74 14.86 -2.41
N GLU A 202 3.94 15.38 -3.34
CA GLU A 202 4.33 16.50 -4.22
C GLU A 202 4.48 17.81 -3.43
N ALA A 203 3.62 18.05 -2.44
CA ALA A 203 3.75 19.20 -1.55
C ALA A 203 5.05 19.16 -0.74
N LEU A 204 5.40 18.00 -0.16
CA LEU A 204 6.64 17.81 0.59
C LEU A 204 7.89 17.93 -0.30
N ALA A 205 7.84 17.37 -1.51
CA ALA A 205 8.95 17.47 -2.47
C ALA A 205 9.25 18.93 -2.85
N THR A 206 8.21 19.75 -3.02
CA THR A 206 8.33 21.18 -3.31
C THR A 206 8.91 21.96 -2.13
N GLN A 207 8.53 21.60 -0.90
CA GLN A 207 9.05 22.26 0.31
C GLN A 207 10.52 21.92 0.56
N GLY A 208 10.96 20.69 0.28
CA GLY A 208 12.36 20.26 0.38
C GLY A 208 13.28 20.83 -0.71
N THR A 209 12.72 21.41 -1.79
CA THR A 209 13.48 22.05 -2.88
C THR A 209 13.55 23.57 -2.77
N ALA A 210 12.89 24.19 -1.79
CA ALA A 210 13.03 25.63 -1.56
C ALA A 210 14.48 25.94 -1.10
N PRO A 211 15.18 26.92 -1.71
CA PRO A 211 16.50 27.33 -1.23
C PRO A 211 16.36 27.83 0.21
N ALA A 212 17.24 27.37 1.10
CA ALA A 212 17.33 27.88 2.45
C ALA A 212 17.41 29.41 2.38
N SER A 213 16.41 30.09 2.94
CA SER A 213 16.44 31.54 3.11
C SER A 213 17.66 31.87 3.99
N ASN A 214 18.58 32.64 3.43
CA ASN A 214 19.75 33.20 4.12
C ASN A 214 19.38 33.95 5.41
#